data_AF-A0A7Y2EF18-F1
#
_entry.id   AF-A0A7Y2EF18-F1
#
_cell.length_a   1.000
_cell.length_b   1.000
_cell.length_c   1.000
_cell.angle_alpha   90.00
_cell.angle_beta   90.00
_cell.angle_gamma   90.00
#
_symmetry.space_group_name_H-M   'P 1'
#
loop_
_entity.id
_entity.type
_entity.pdbx_description
1 polymer ?
#
loop_
_entity_poly.entity_id
_entity_poly.type
_entity_poly.pdbx_seq_one_letter_code
_entity_poly.pdbx_strand_id
1 'polypeptide(L)' 'MIDAALTVPVSEEIAALQQSVRRWAADKLAPRAAQIDQSNKFARDLWPELGALGLLGITAPEDHGG' A
#
# COMPACT_ATOMS: atom_id res chain seq x y z
N MET A 1 -4.84 14.96 10.17
CA MET A 1 -3.96 14.30 9.18
C MET A 1 -2.99 15.34 8.67
N ILE A 2 -1.69 15.10 8.82
CA ILE A 2 -0.65 16.00 8.33
C ILE A 2 -0.35 15.60 6.88
N ASP A 3 -0.96 16.29 5.91
CA ASP A 3 -0.62 16.13 4.48
C ASP A 3 0.58 17.01 4.06
N ALA A 4 1.12 17.83 4.98
CA ALA A 4 1.92 19.00 4.61
C ALA A 4 3.43 18.93 4.91
N ALA A 5 4.02 17.77 5.23
CA ALA A 5 5.43 17.74 5.64
C ALA A 5 6.45 17.28 4.58
N LEU A 6 6.05 16.58 3.51
CA LEU A 6 7.01 16.09 2.51
C LEU A 6 6.35 15.85 1.14
N THR A 7 6.06 16.92 0.39
CA THR A 7 5.65 16.78 -1.02
C THR A 7 6.89 16.87 -1.89
N VAL A 8 7.38 15.71 -2.34
CA VAL A 8 8.47 15.64 -3.32
C VAL A 8 7.85 15.59 -4.71
N PRO A 9 8.31 16.40 -5.68
CA PRO A 9 7.88 16.28 -7.06
C PRO A 9 8.23 14.90 -7.60
N VAL A 10 7.22 14.20 -8.13
CA VAL A 10 7.35 12.87 -8.75
C VAL A 10 6.64 12.88 -10.11
N SER A 11 6.89 11.87 -10.95
CA SER A 11 6.14 11.71 -12.19
C SER A 11 4.64 11.51 -11.91
N GLU A 12 3.80 11.80 -12.90
CA GLU A 12 2.34 11.60 -12.79
C GLU A 12 1.99 10.13 -12.50
N GLU A 13 2.75 9.19 -13.07
CA GLU A 13 2.63 7.77 -12.81
C GLU A 13 2.85 7.42 -11.33
N ILE A 14 3.94 7.92 -10.73
CA ILE A 14 4.22 7.69 -9.30
C ILE A 14 3.19 8.40 -8.42
N ALA A 15 2.69 9.57 -8.83
CA ALA A 15 1.62 10.26 -8.11
C ALA A 15 0.32 9.43 -8.10
N ALA A 16 -0.05 8.83 -9.23
CA ALA A 16 -1.22 7.94 -9.34
C ALA A 16 -1.05 6.66 -8.50
N LEU A 17 0.16 6.06 -8.51
CA LEU A 17 0.49 4.95 -7.65
C LEU A 17 0.33 5.31 -6.16
N GLN A 18 0.93 6.43 -5.73
CA GLN A 18 0.82 6.90 -4.35
C GLN A 18 -0.64 7.13 -3.95
N GLN A 19 -1.44 7.74 -4.80
CA GLN A 19 -2.86 7.99 -4.52
C GLN A 19 -3.64 6.68 -4.36
N SER A 20 -3.36 5.68 -5.22
CA SER A 20 -4.01 4.37 -5.17
C SER A 20 -3.67 3.62 -3.88
N VAL A 21 -2.38 3.58 -3.51
CA VAL A 21 -1.92 2.94 -2.27
C VAL A 21 -2.45 3.66 -1.03
N ARG A 22 -2.44 5.00 -1.01
CA ARG A 22 -2.98 5.79 0.11
C ARG A 22 -4.46 5.49 0.35
N ARG A 23 -5.26 5.41 -0.72
CA ARG A 23 -6.70 5.10 -0.62
C ARG A 23 -6.92 3.70 -0.05
N TRP A 24 -6.26 2.69 -0.61
CA TRP A 24 -6.35 1.32 -0.11
C TRP A 24 -5.92 1.23 1.37
N ALA A 25 -4.81 1.88 1.74
CA ALA A 25 -4.33 1.88 3.12
C ALA A 25 -5.32 2.55 4.09
N ALA A 26 -5.92 3.68 3.70
CA ALA A 26 -6.93 4.35 4.51
C ALA A 26 -8.19 3.50 4.69
N ASP A 27 -8.63 2.79 3.65
CA ASP A 27 -9.88 2.03 3.66
C ASP A 27 -9.73 0.64 4.31
N LYS A 28 -8.58 -0.02 4.11
CA LYS A 28 -8.38 -1.43 4.46
C LYS A 28 -7.46 -1.64 5.65
N LEU A 29 -6.35 -0.89 5.72
CA LEU A 29 -5.29 -1.13 6.70
C LEU A 29 -5.45 -0.27 7.97
N ALA A 30 -5.65 1.04 7.80
CA ALA A 30 -5.70 2.00 8.90
C ALA A 30 -6.74 1.65 9.98
N PRO A 31 -7.97 1.19 9.66
CA PRO A 31 -8.97 0.81 10.68
C PRO A 31 -8.56 -0.41 11.52
N ARG A 32 -7.63 -1.23 11.02
CA ARG A 32 -7.20 -2.50 11.65
C ARG A 32 -5.85 -2.40 12.33
N ALA A 33 -5.10 -1.32 12.10
CA ALA A 33 -3.72 -1.18 12.56
C ALA A 33 -3.55 -1.42 14.06
N ALA A 34 -4.40 -0.80 14.89
CA ALA A 34 -4.35 -0.98 16.35
C ALA A 34 -4.64 -2.41 16.81
N GLN A 35 -5.58 -3.11 16.16
CA GLN A 35 -5.89 -4.51 16.47
C GLN A 35 -4.76 -5.45 16.06
N ILE A 36 -4.17 -5.21 14.89
CA ILE A 36 -3.03 -5.99 14.38
C ILE A 36 -1.86 -5.89 15.36
N ASP A 37 -1.54 -4.68 15.82
CA ASP A 37 -0.52 -4.42 16.83
C ASP A 37 -0.83 -5.15 18.15
N GLN A 38 -2.00 -4.90 18.74
CA GLN A 38 -2.40 -5.52 20.03
C GLN A 38 -2.40 -7.04 19.99
N SER A 39 -2.84 -7.63 18.87
CA SER A 39 -2.90 -9.08 18.73
C SER A 39 -1.56 -9.73 18.38
N ASN A 40 -0.56 -8.94 17.99
CA ASN A 40 0.73 -9.39 17.46
C ASN A 40 0.59 -10.48 16.37
N LYS A 41 -0.45 -10.34 15.54
CA LYS A 41 -0.75 -11.27 14.46
C LYS A 41 -0.66 -10.57 13.12
N PHE A 42 0.03 -11.23 12.22
CA PHE A 42 0.16 -10.76 10.85
C PHE A 42 -1.17 -10.86 10.08
N ALA A 43 -1.56 -9.77 9.42
CA ALA A 43 -2.79 -9.68 8.61
C ALA A 43 -2.64 -10.38 7.25
N ARG A 44 -2.50 -11.72 7.28
CA ARG A 44 -2.35 -12.55 6.07
C ARG A 44 -3.48 -12.35 5.05
N ASP A 45 -4.67 -12.03 5.52
CA ASP A 45 -5.84 -11.82 4.68
C ASP A 45 -5.73 -10.60 3.74
N LEU A 46 -4.87 -9.63 4.06
CA LEU A 46 -4.62 -8.46 3.20
C LEU A 46 -3.64 -8.75 2.05
N TRP A 47 -2.90 -9.87 2.09
CA TRP A 47 -1.87 -10.17 1.10
C TRP A 47 -2.40 -10.40 -0.32
N PRO A 48 -3.48 -11.17 -0.52
CA PRO A 48 -4.06 -11.32 -1.85
C PRO A 48 -4.51 -9.99 -2.47
N GLU A 49 -5.04 -9.05 -1.65
CA GLU A 49 -5.43 -7.72 -2.14
C GLU A 49 -4.20 -6.91 -2.59
N LEU A 50 -3.12 -6.93 -1.80
CA LEU A 50 -1.86 -6.28 -2.17
C LEU A 50 -1.27 -6.86 -3.47
N GLY A 51 -1.38 -8.18 -3.65
CA GLY A 51 -0.96 -8.86 -4.89
C GLY A 51 -1.81 -8.46 -6.09
N ALA A 52 -3.13 -8.38 -5.92
CA ALA A 52 -4.04 -7.92 -6.98
C ALA A 52 -3.81 -6.45 -7.39
N LEU A 53 -3.25 -5.64 -6.48
CA LEU A 53 -2.81 -4.26 -6.76
C LEU A 53 -1.40 -4.18 -7.38
N GLY A 54 -0.71 -5.31 -7.60
CA GLY A 54 0.65 -5.36 -8.14
C GLY A 54 1.75 -4.94 -7.15
N LEU A 55 1.40 -4.66 -5.88
CA LEU A 55 2.34 -4.07 -4.92
C LEU A 55 3.40 -5.05 -4.43
N LEU A 56 3.10 -6.36 -4.48
CA LEU A 56 4.03 -7.40 -4.02
C LEU A 56 5.14 -7.69 -5.04
N GLY A 57 4.97 -7.28 -6.29
CA GLY A 57 5.91 -7.50 -7.40
C GLY A 57 6.46 -6.22 -8.01
N ILE A 58 6.25 -5.05 -7.40
CA ILE A 58 6.49 -3.73 -8.03
C ILE A 58 7.92 -3.46 -8.53
N THR A 59 8.91 -4.23 -8.07
CA THR A 59 10.30 -4.17 -8.56
C THR A 59 10.80 -5.48 -9.17
N ALA A 60 9.91 -6.46 -9.31
CA ALA A 60 10.22 -7.70 -9.99
C ALA A 60 10.15 -7.49 -11.52
N PRO A 61 10.86 -8.30 -12.30
CA PRO A 61 10.72 -8.29 -13.75
C PRO A 61 9.30 -8.69 -14.21
N GLU A 62 8.81 -8.03 -15.27
CA GLU A 62 7.49 -8.30 -15.87
C GLU A 62 7.34 -9.75 -16.35
N ASP A 63 8.42 -10.39 -16.83
CA ASP A 63 8.43 -11.79 -17.28
C ASP A 63 8.31 -12.80 -16.13
N HIS A 64 8.39 -12.34 -14.89
CA HIS A 64 8.15 -13.11 -13.67
C HIS A 64 6.85 -12.72 -12.96
N GLY A 65 6.03 -11.85 -13.55
CA GLY A 65 4.73 -11.46 -13.03
C GLY A 65 4.75 -10.30 -12.03
N GLY A 66 5.79 -9.47 -12.08
CA GLY A 66 5.82 -8.14 -11.45
C GLY A 66 5.46 -7.07 -12.45
#